data_AF-A0ABD1XL55-F1
#
_entry.id   AF-A0ABD1XL55-F1
#
_cell.length_a   1.000
_cell.length_b   1.000
_cell.length_c   1.000
_cell.angle_alpha   90.00
_cell.angle_beta   90.00
_cell.angle_gamma   90.00
#
_symmetry.space_group_name_H-M   'P 1'
#
loop_
_entity.id
_entity.type
_entity.pdbx_description
1 polymer ?
#
loop_
_entity_poly.entity_id
_entity_poly.type
_entity_poly.pdbx_seq_one_letter_code
_entity_poly.pdbx_strand_id
1 'polypeptide(L)'
;MTAPDIMYAHDAAEAWAILKTQYTVKNLAKQIALEQCFSNLRMADSSTISNFIREVRQLVNELALYGSKPSDKCIMAHVLHALPPRFHTLVSILSNDDVTPTLEKLAERLQLEEDRLRLKDDVLDNYALIMHIRSHILDRRHGRHRFSGPSSSHHHPSTPPASQM
;
A
#
# COMPACT_ATOMS: atom_id res chain seq x y z
N MET A 1 4.42 -25.42 31.23
CA MET A 1 5.36 -24.94 32.26
C MET A 1 4.59 -24.81 33.57
N THR A 2 4.68 -25.81 34.43
CA THR A 2 4.11 -25.83 35.78
C THR A 2 4.94 -24.91 36.66
N ALA A 3 4.33 -23.94 37.36
CA ALA A 3 5.02 -23.00 38.25
C ALA A 3 5.51 -23.76 39.50
N PRO A 4 6.81 -24.08 39.63
CA PRO A 4 7.32 -24.88 40.76
C PRO A 4 7.27 -24.10 42.09
N ASP A 5 7.26 -22.76 42.02
CA ASP A 5 7.40 -21.89 43.19
C ASP A 5 6.17 -21.89 44.11
N ILE A 6 4.96 -22.14 43.59
CA ILE A 6 3.74 -22.15 44.43
C ILE A 6 3.76 -23.34 45.40
N MET A 7 4.40 -24.46 45.04
CA MET A 7 4.45 -25.64 45.90
C MET A 7 5.33 -25.44 47.15
N TYR A 8 6.15 -24.39 47.19
CA TYR A 8 6.98 -24.04 48.33
C TYR A 8 6.34 -22.99 49.25
N ALA A 9 5.13 -22.50 48.93
CA ALA A 9 4.43 -21.54 49.78
C ALA A 9 3.96 -22.21 51.08
N HIS A 10 4.22 -21.57 52.22
CA HIS A 10 3.88 -22.09 53.54
C HIS A 10 2.45 -21.73 53.97
N ASP A 11 1.87 -20.67 53.41
CA ASP A 11 0.49 -20.27 53.64
C ASP A 11 -0.20 -19.72 52.38
N ALA A 12 -1.51 -19.49 52.49
CA ALA A 12 -2.32 -19.00 51.39
C ALA A 12 -1.94 -17.56 50.94
N ALA A 13 -1.39 -16.74 51.84
CA ALA A 13 -0.99 -15.37 51.53
C ALA A 13 0.29 -15.35 50.69
N GLU A 14 1.25 -16.21 51.02
CA GLU A 14 2.50 -16.41 50.28
C GLU A 14 2.22 -17.03 48.89
N ALA A 15 1.36 -18.06 48.83
CA ALA A 15 0.93 -18.64 47.56
C ALA A 15 0.25 -17.60 46.66
N TRP A 16 -0.62 -16.75 47.23
CA TRP A 16 -1.25 -15.64 46.52
C TRP A 16 -0.25 -14.58 46.05
N ALA A 17 0.75 -14.24 46.88
CA ALA A 17 1.79 -13.30 46.51
C ALA A 17 2.63 -13.81 45.33
N ILE A 18 3.05 -15.07 45.35
CA ILE A 18 3.79 -15.73 44.26
C ILE A 18 2.96 -15.77 42.98
N LEU A 19 1.68 -16.14 43.08
CA LEU A 19 0.77 -16.13 41.93
C LEU A 19 0.64 -14.71 41.36
N LYS A 20 0.42 -13.72 42.24
CA LYS A 20 0.25 -12.32 41.84
C LYS A 20 1.49 -11.80 41.14
N THR A 21 2.69 -12.04 41.66
CA THR A 21 3.94 -11.58 41.02
C THR A 21 4.17 -12.25 39.66
N GLN A 22 3.94 -13.55 39.55
CA GLN A 22 4.11 -14.26 38.27
C GLN A 22 3.12 -13.77 37.21
N TYR A 23 1.85 -13.54 37.58
CA TYR A 23 0.86 -13.00 36.66
C TYR A 23 1.09 -11.53 36.34
N THR A 24 1.52 -10.68 37.28
CA THR A 24 1.84 -9.28 36.99
C THR A 24 3.05 -9.14 36.06
N VAL A 25 4.12 -9.91 36.26
CA VAL A 25 5.29 -9.91 35.37
C VAL A 25 4.93 -10.39 33.96
N LYS A 26 4.15 -11.48 33.84
CA LYS A 26 3.67 -11.96 32.53
C LYS A 26 2.76 -10.94 31.84
N ASN A 27 1.90 -10.27 32.59
CA ASN A 27 1.04 -9.21 32.07
C ASN A 27 1.85 -8.01 31.58
N LEU A 28 2.89 -7.59 32.32
CA LEU A 28 3.76 -6.48 31.91
C LEU A 28 4.58 -6.83 30.66
N ALA A 29 5.18 -8.02 30.60
CA ALA A 29 5.90 -8.47 29.40
C ALA A 29 4.99 -8.50 28.16
N LYS A 30 3.76 -8.99 28.31
CA LYS A 30 2.78 -9.02 27.22
C LYS A 30 2.31 -7.62 26.83
N GLN A 31 2.07 -6.74 27.80
CA GLN A 31 1.73 -5.34 27.54
C GLN A 31 2.83 -4.65 26.72
N ILE A 32 4.10 -4.77 27.12
CA ILE A 32 5.24 -4.19 26.38
C ILE A 32 5.30 -4.75 24.95
N ALA A 33 5.11 -6.07 24.78
CA ALA A 33 5.10 -6.69 23.46
C ALA A 33 3.96 -6.13 22.58
N LEU A 34 2.77 -5.91 23.14
CA LEU A 34 1.64 -5.31 22.42
C LEU A 34 1.89 -3.84 22.06
N GLU A 35 2.49 -3.07 22.96
CA GLU A 35 2.87 -1.67 22.70
C GLU A 35 3.90 -1.58 21.57
N GLN A 36 4.86 -2.50 21.53
CA GLN A 36 5.83 -2.62 20.43
C GLN A 36 5.18 -3.06 19.12
N CYS A 37 4.28 -4.04 19.16
CA CYS A 37 3.53 -4.47 17.98
C CYS A 37 2.69 -3.31 17.41
N PHE A 38 2.03 -2.56 18.30
CA PHE A 38 1.30 -1.36 17.92
C PHE A 38 2.24 -0.34 17.30
N SER A 39 3.32 0.10 17.97
CA SER A 39 4.22 1.14 17.44
C SER A 39 4.86 0.78 16.09
N ASN A 40 5.12 -0.51 15.86
CA ASN A 40 5.76 -1.02 14.66
C ASN A 40 4.76 -1.40 13.56
N LEU A 41 3.45 -1.36 13.83
CA LEU A 41 2.44 -1.66 12.83
C LEU A 41 2.57 -0.66 11.66
N ARG A 42 2.68 -1.19 10.45
CA ARG A 42 2.75 -0.42 9.21
C ARG A 42 1.83 -1.08 8.19
N MET A 43 1.10 -0.26 7.45
CA MET A 43 0.28 -0.75 6.36
C MET A 43 1.18 -1.08 5.17
N ALA A 44 1.08 -2.31 4.66
CA ALA A 44 1.76 -2.69 3.42
C ALA A 44 1.09 -2.05 2.21
N ASP A 45 1.86 -1.76 1.16
CA ASP A 45 1.34 -1.18 -0.09
C ASP A 45 0.29 -2.07 -0.76
N SER A 46 0.38 -3.39 -0.63
CA SER A 46 -0.61 -4.33 -1.19
C SER A 46 -1.85 -4.55 -0.32
N SER A 47 -1.85 -4.03 0.91
CA SER A 47 -2.97 -4.20 1.83
C SER A 47 -4.06 -3.16 1.61
N THR A 48 -5.27 -3.46 2.10
CA THR A 48 -6.41 -2.53 2.07
C THR A 48 -6.55 -1.80 3.40
N ILE A 49 -7.12 -0.59 3.37
CA ILE A 49 -7.43 0.17 4.59
C ILE A 49 -8.30 -0.65 5.53
N SER A 50 -9.27 -1.39 5.02
CA SER A 50 -10.15 -2.23 5.86
C SER A 50 -9.39 -3.31 6.64
N ASN A 51 -8.41 -3.96 6.01
CA ASN A 51 -7.57 -4.95 6.69
C ASN A 51 -6.68 -4.28 7.75
N PHE A 52 -6.06 -3.15 7.39
CA PHE A 52 -5.20 -2.40 8.30
C PHE A 52 -5.95 -1.89 9.54
N ILE A 53 -7.14 -1.30 9.36
CA ILE A 53 -7.98 -0.83 10.48
C ILE A 53 -8.43 -1.99 11.37
N ARG A 54 -8.66 -3.19 10.81
CA ARG A 54 -8.96 -4.39 11.60
C ARG A 54 -7.79 -4.77 12.52
N GLU A 55 -6.56 -4.75 12.01
CA GLU A 55 -5.35 -5.04 12.79
C GLU A 55 -5.13 -4.00 13.90
N VAL A 56 -5.28 -2.71 13.57
CA VAL A 56 -5.22 -1.60 14.54
C VAL A 56 -6.24 -1.84 15.66
N ARG A 57 -7.49 -2.17 15.31
CA ARG A 57 -8.57 -2.40 16.28
C ARG A 57 -8.26 -3.58 17.19
N GLN A 58 -7.72 -4.67 16.65
CA GLN A 58 -7.34 -5.84 17.44
C GLN A 58 -6.28 -5.45 18.47
N LEU A 59 -5.21 -4.75 18.07
CA LEU A 59 -4.16 -4.32 19.01
C LEU A 59 -4.67 -3.34 20.06
N VAL A 60 -5.50 -2.36 19.69
CA VAL A 60 -6.10 -1.41 20.64
C VAL A 60 -6.98 -2.13 21.66
N ASN A 61 -7.76 -3.12 21.21
CA ASN A 61 -8.60 -3.91 22.10
C ASN A 61 -7.75 -4.77 23.05
N GLU A 62 -6.70 -5.40 22.55
CA GLU A 62 -5.77 -6.17 23.40
C GLU A 62 -5.09 -5.28 24.44
N LEU A 63 -4.58 -4.12 24.04
CA LEU A 63 -4.00 -3.13 24.97
C LEU A 63 -5.02 -2.66 26.02
N ALA A 64 -6.28 -2.48 25.63
CA ALA A 64 -7.34 -2.13 26.57
C ALA A 64 -7.61 -3.24 27.61
N LEU A 65 -7.52 -4.52 27.22
CA LEU A 65 -7.65 -5.65 28.16
C LEU A 65 -6.54 -5.67 29.22
N TYR A 66 -5.35 -5.16 28.90
CA TYR A 66 -4.23 -5.01 29.83
C TYR A 66 -4.22 -3.66 30.58
N GLY A 67 -5.27 -2.84 30.41
CA GLY A 67 -5.39 -1.53 31.08
C GLY A 67 -4.53 -0.42 30.46
N SER A 68 -3.90 -0.66 29.31
CA SER A 68 -3.05 0.30 28.58
C SER A 68 -3.75 0.80 27.31
N LYS A 69 -5.03 1.18 27.40
CA LYS A 69 -5.79 1.64 26.22
C LYS A 69 -5.18 2.95 25.68
N PRO A 70 -4.74 3.00 24.41
CA PRO A 70 -4.25 4.24 23.80
C PRO A 70 -5.37 5.28 23.67
N SER A 71 -5.02 6.57 23.76
CA SER A 71 -5.97 7.65 23.49
C SER A 71 -6.30 7.76 22.00
N ASP A 72 -7.48 8.29 21.65
CA ASP A 72 -7.88 8.47 20.24
C ASP A 72 -6.86 9.32 19.46
N LYS A 73 -6.23 10.31 20.12
CA LYS A 73 -5.12 11.09 19.56
C LYS A 73 -3.91 10.22 19.21
N CYS A 74 -3.53 9.33 20.11
CA CYS A 74 -2.42 8.40 19.89
C CYS A 74 -2.75 7.42 18.76
N ILE A 75 -3.97 6.88 18.74
CA ILE A 75 -4.44 5.98 17.68
C ILE A 75 -4.41 6.68 16.33
N MET A 76 -4.97 7.89 16.23
CA MET A 76 -4.95 8.67 15.00
C MET A 76 -3.53 8.93 14.52
N ALA A 77 -2.66 9.48 15.37
CA ALA A 77 -1.28 9.78 15.00
C ALA A 77 -0.53 8.53 14.51
N HIS A 78 -0.73 7.41 15.20
CA HIS A 78 -0.14 6.14 14.82
C HIS A 78 -0.65 5.66 13.45
N VAL A 79 -1.97 5.63 13.25
CA VAL A 79 -2.60 5.25 11.98
C VAL A 79 -2.06 6.10 10.84
N LEU A 80 -2.05 7.42 10.98
CA LEU A 80 -1.57 8.33 9.93
C LEU A 80 -0.10 8.12 9.58
N HIS A 81 0.76 7.90 10.59
CA HIS A 81 2.19 7.63 10.38
C HIS A 81 2.47 6.25 9.79
N ALA A 82 1.55 5.30 9.97
CA ALA A 82 1.68 3.93 9.48
C ALA A 82 1.18 3.74 8.04
N LEU A 83 0.58 4.76 7.43
CA LEU A 83 0.07 4.70 6.06
C LEU A 83 1.20 4.84 5.02
N PRO A 84 1.04 4.19 3.85
CA PRO A 84 1.99 4.34 2.75
C PRO A 84 1.93 5.72 2.09
N PRO A 85 2.98 6.12 1.34
CA PRO A 85 3.10 7.46 0.76
C PRO A 85 1.94 7.89 -0.15
N ARG A 86 1.20 6.94 -0.74
CA ARG A 86 0.01 7.24 -1.56
C ARG A 86 -1.09 8.01 -0.81
N PHE A 87 -1.10 7.97 0.52
CA PHE A 87 -2.04 8.72 1.36
C PHE A 87 -1.48 10.07 1.86
N HIS A 88 -0.28 10.49 1.45
CA HIS A 88 0.40 11.68 2.01
C HIS A 88 -0.46 12.96 1.95
N THR A 89 -1.23 13.16 0.87
CA THR A 89 -2.15 14.29 0.75
C THR A 89 -3.21 14.28 1.84
N LEU A 90 -3.85 13.13 2.09
CA LEU A 90 -4.85 13.01 3.14
C LEU A 90 -4.22 13.15 4.54
N VAL A 91 -3.06 12.54 4.76
CA VAL A 91 -2.30 12.68 6.02
C VAL A 91 -2.02 14.14 6.32
N SER A 92 -1.60 14.92 5.32
CA SER A 92 -1.35 16.36 5.47
C SER A 92 -2.62 17.13 5.86
N ILE A 93 -3.76 16.84 5.23
CA ILE A 93 -5.04 17.48 5.57
C ILE A 93 -5.43 17.15 7.01
N LEU A 94 -5.46 15.86 7.37
CA LEU A 94 -5.91 15.40 8.68
C LEU A 94 -4.96 15.81 9.83
N SER A 95 -3.68 16.02 9.54
CA SER A 95 -2.71 16.49 10.54
C SER A 95 -2.88 17.97 10.90
N ASN A 96 -3.55 18.75 10.05
CA ASN A 96 -3.82 20.17 10.28
C ASN A 96 -5.27 20.43 10.77
N ASP A 97 -6.08 19.38 10.92
CA ASP A 97 -7.42 19.49 11.48
C ASP A 97 -7.35 19.62 13.02
N ASP A 98 -8.09 20.56 13.60
CA ASP A 98 -8.17 20.74 15.07
C ASP A 98 -8.97 19.62 15.78
N VAL A 99 -9.70 18.82 15.01
CA VAL A 99 -10.61 17.79 15.52
C VAL A 99 -9.94 16.43 15.41
N THR A 100 -9.85 15.71 16.53
CA THR A 100 -9.35 14.33 16.54
C THR A 100 -10.52 13.36 16.35
N PRO A 101 -10.68 12.77 15.15
CA PRO A 101 -11.72 11.79 14.90
C PRO A 101 -11.52 10.53 15.74
N THR A 102 -12.61 9.79 15.97
CA THR A 102 -12.52 8.41 16.45
C THR A 102 -11.95 7.51 15.36
N LEU A 103 -11.50 6.31 15.73
CA LEU A 103 -10.96 5.34 14.77
C LEU A 103 -11.95 5.04 13.63
N GLU A 104 -13.24 5.01 13.91
CA GLU A 104 -14.30 4.73 12.93
C GLU A 104 -14.42 5.85 11.89
N LYS A 105 -14.48 7.11 12.34
CA LYS A 105 -14.53 8.26 11.45
C LYS A 105 -13.27 8.39 10.61
N LEU A 106 -12.11 8.08 11.21
CA LEU A 106 -10.85 8.05 10.49
C LEU A 106 -10.85 6.95 9.42
N ALA A 107 -11.36 5.76 9.75
CA ALA A 107 -11.47 4.63 8.82
C ALA A 107 -12.36 4.97 7.62
N GLU A 108 -13.51 5.61 7.84
CA GLU A 108 -14.41 6.05 6.75
C GLU A 108 -13.70 7.01 5.79
N ARG A 109 -12.99 8.01 6.33
CA ARG A 109 -12.23 8.97 5.51
C ARG A 109 -11.12 8.29 4.71
N LEU A 110 -10.41 7.33 5.32
CA LEU A 110 -9.33 6.59 4.67
C LEU A 110 -9.85 5.67 3.57
N GLN A 111 -10.99 5.00 3.79
CA GLN A 111 -11.62 4.13 2.79
C GLN A 111 -12.08 4.94 1.56
N LEU A 112 -12.69 6.10 1.79
CA LEU A 112 -13.07 7.00 0.70
C LEU A 112 -11.87 7.42 -0.15
N GLU A 113 -10.74 7.72 0.50
CA GLU A 113 -9.51 8.07 -0.19
C GLU A 113 -8.89 6.87 -0.94
N GLU A 114 -8.96 5.67 -0.38
CA GLU A 114 -8.53 4.42 -1.06
C GLU A 114 -9.34 4.20 -2.35
N ASP A 115 -10.67 4.35 -2.30
CA ASP A 115 -11.53 4.25 -3.48
C ASP A 115 -11.22 5.33 -4.52
N ARG A 116 -10.94 6.56 -4.08
CA ARG A 116 -10.55 7.68 -4.95
C ARG A 116 -9.22 7.41 -5.66
N LEU A 117 -8.23 6.88 -4.93
CA LEU A 117 -6.94 6.51 -5.50
C LEU A 117 -7.08 5.38 -6.52
N ARG A 118 -7.87 4.34 -6.22
CA ARG A 118 -8.15 3.26 -7.17
C ARG A 118 -8.72 3.76 -8.49
N LEU A 119 -9.73 4.64 -8.42
CA LEU A 119 -10.33 5.21 -9.64
C LEU A 119 -9.33 6.03 -10.45
N LYS A 120 -8.43 6.78 -9.78
CA LYS A 120 -7.39 7.55 -10.44
C LYS A 120 -6.41 6.66 -11.18
N ASP A 121 -6.00 5.55 -10.56
CA ASP A 121 -5.09 4.58 -11.17
C ASP A 121 -5.75 3.90 -12.38
N ASP A 122 -7.02 3.48 -12.27
CA ASP A 122 -7.78 2.91 -13.39
C ASP A 122 -7.87 3.87 -14.60
N VAL A 123 -8.06 5.16 -14.36
CA VAL A 123 -8.10 6.19 -15.42
C VAL A 123 -6.73 6.36 -16.08
N LEU A 124 -5.65 6.36 -15.29
CA LEU A 124 -4.28 6.49 -15.81
C LEU A 124 -3.89 5.27 -16.65
N ASP A 125 -4.23 4.07 -16.21
CA ASP A 125 -3.96 2.82 -16.94
C ASP A 125 -4.71 2.80 -18.28
N ASN A 126 -5.98 3.21 -18.29
CA ASN A 126 -6.76 3.34 -19.51
C ASN A 126 -6.14 4.36 -20.49
N TYR A 127 -5.67 5.49 -19.98
CA TYR A 127 -5.01 6.50 -20.81
C TYR A 127 -3.67 6.01 -21.37
N ALA A 128 -2.86 5.35 -20.55
CA ALA A 128 -1.60 4.76 -20.96
C ALA A 128 -1.81 3.71 -22.07
N LEU A 129 -2.85 2.88 -21.96
CA LEU A 129 -3.24 1.94 -22.99
C LEU A 129 -3.60 2.64 -24.31
N ILE A 130 -4.45 3.67 -24.24
CA ILE A 130 -4.85 4.45 -25.44
C ILE A 130 -3.62 5.07 -26.12
N MET A 131 -2.68 5.60 -25.34
CA MET A 131 -1.46 6.18 -25.89
C MET A 131 -0.54 5.15 -26.53
N HIS A 132 -0.38 3.97 -25.93
CA HIS A 132 0.36 2.86 -26.54
C HIS A 132 -0.27 2.44 -27.88
N ILE A 133 -1.60 2.30 -27.93
CA ILE A 133 -2.31 1.97 -29.16
C ILE A 133 -2.07 3.04 -30.23
N ARG A 134 -2.18 4.33 -29.88
CA ARG A 134 -1.92 5.44 -30.80
C ARG A 134 -0.49 5.41 -31.34
N SER A 135 0.52 5.23 -30.48
CA SER A 135 1.92 5.14 -30.91
C SER A 135 2.12 4.02 -31.93
N HIS A 136 1.65 2.81 -31.62
CA HIS A 136 1.78 1.67 -32.51
C HIS A 136 1.08 1.88 -33.87
N ILE A 137 -0.04 2.59 -33.90
CA ILE A 137 -0.73 2.92 -35.15
C ILE A 137 0.08 3.94 -35.96
N LEU A 138 0.68 4.94 -35.31
CA LEU A 138 1.51 5.95 -35.97
C LEU A 138 2.82 5.37 -36.51
N ASP A 139 3.45 4.43 -35.78
CA ASP A 139 4.68 3.75 -36.21
C ASP A 139 4.44 2.86 -37.44
N ARG A 140 3.29 2.17 -37.49
CA ARG A 140 2.92 1.34 -38.65
C ARG A 140 2.65 2.14 -39.92
N ARG A 141 2.29 3.42 -39.82
CA ARG A 141 2.03 4.29 -40.99
C ARG A 141 3.32 4.83 -41.63
N HIS A 142 4.40 4.99 -40.87
CA HIS A 142 5.70 5.46 -41.40
C HIS A 142 6.52 4.37 -42.12
N GLY A 143 6.19 3.08 -41.94
CA GLY A 143 6.91 1.96 -42.56
C GLY A 143 6.44 1.52 -43.96
N ARG A 144 5.41 2.16 -44.56
CA ARG A 144 4.78 1.67 -45.81
C ARG A 144 4.93 2.58 -47.04
N HIS A 145 5.99 3.40 -47.08
CA HIS A 145 6.42 4.09 -48.30
C HIS A 145 7.84 3.68 -48.70
N ARG A 146 7.97 2.51 -49.34
CA ARG A 146 9.07 2.22 -50.28
C ARG A 146 8.50 1.62 -51.56
N PHE A 147 8.47 2.48 -52.58
CA PHE A 147 8.84 2.24 -53.97
C PHE A 147 8.33 0.96 -54.66
N SER A 148 7.43 1.14 -55.63
CA SER A 148 7.34 0.27 -56.80
C SER A 148 6.89 1.11 -58.00
N GLY A 149 7.84 1.82 -58.61
CA GLY A 149 7.68 2.35 -59.97
C GLY A 149 8.04 1.27 -60.98
N PRO A 150 7.34 1.12 -62.12
CA PRO A 150 7.65 0.07 -63.08
C PRO A 150 8.94 0.40 -63.85
N SER A 151 9.85 -0.56 -63.92
CA SER A 151 11.02 -0.54 -64.81
C SER A 151 10.59 -0.58 -66.28
N SER A 152 10.97 0.45 -67.05
CA SER A 152 10.90 0.44 -68.51
C SER A 152 12.28 0.15 -69.10
N SER A 153 12.46 -1.04 -69.67
CA SER A 153 13.62 -1.43 -70.46
C SER A 153 13.23 -1.63 -71.92
N HIS A 154 13.64 -0.74 -72.83
CA HIS A 154 13.75 -1.01 -74.27
C HIS A 154 14.84 -0.07 -74.84
N HIS A 155 16.03 -0.59 -75.14
CA HIS A 155 16.49 -1.11 -76.43
C HIS A 155 16.89 -0.03 -77.46
N HIS A 156 18.20 0.10 -77.65
CA HIS A 156 18.90 0.82 -78.73
C HIS A 156 18.56 0.23 -80.11
N PRO A 157 18.55 1.03 -81.18
CA PRO A 157 18.77 0.54 -82.53
C PRO A 157 20.20 0.87 -83.00
N SER A 158 20.86 -0.13 -83.58
CA SER A 158 22.05 0.03 -84.42
C SER A 158 21.65 0.23 -85.88
N THR A 159 22.48 0.99 -86.60
CA THR A 159 22.37 1.55 -87.97
C THR A 159 22.43 0.53 -89.12
N PRO A 160 22.19 0.96 -90.37
CA PRO A 160 23.30 0.91 -91.36
C PRO A 160 23.31 2.09 -92.39
N PRO A 161 24.33 2.19 -93.29
CA PRO A 161 24.82 3.44 -93.90
C PRO A 161 24.34 3.68 -95.35
N ALA A 162 24.59 4.88 -95.89
CA ALA A 162 24.66 5.10 -97.35
C ALA A 162 25.57 6.30 -97.71
N SER A 163 26.49 6.03 -98.63
CA SER A 163 27.49 6.94 -99.19
C SER A 163 26.91 7.89 -100.27
N GLN A 164 27.53 9.08 -100.33
CA GLN A 164 27.82 9.95 -101.49
C GLN A 164 26.92 9.92 -102.73
N MET A 165 26.37 11.10 -103.06
CA MET A 165 26.62 11.81 -104.32
C MET A 165 26.63 13.32 -104.06
#